data_AF-A0A2E5S0M2-F1
#
_entry.id   AF-A0A2E5S0M2-F1
#
_cell.length_a   1.000
_cell.length_b   1.000
_cell.length_c   1.000
_cell.angle_alpha   90.00
_cell.angle_beta   90.00
_cell.angle_gamma   90.00
#
_symmetry.space_group_name_H-M   'P 1'
#
loop_
_entity.id
_entity.type
_entity.pdbx_description
1 polymer ?
#
loop_
_entity_poly.entity_id
_entity_poly.type
_entity_poly.pdbx_seq_one_letter_code
_entity_poly.pdbx_strand_id
1 'polypeptide(L)'
;MASLILTCARSEPPKATANHGSLRIEESDLAGDSAIPLDGRWGFHYNEFLDPSGWAERLEPAQQKDDTATAAEPDTQSQFRTVPGAWVRSNDLDPALPADGIASYALAIHLDEASQQLDLSVRLPTIGTS
;
A
#
# COMPACT_ATOMS: atom_id res chain seq x y z
N MET A 1 -3.88 -22.98 45.27
CA MET A 1 -3.09 -21.78 44.94
C MET A 1 -2.92 -21.77 43.42
N ALA A 2 -3.50 -20.79 42.73
CA ALA A 2 -3.39 -20.66 41.28
C ALA A 2 -2.74 -19.31 40.98
N SER A 3 -1.57 -19.32 40.36
CA SER A 3 -0.96 -18.11 39.80
C SER A 3 -1.32 -18.04 38.33
N LEU A 4 -2.01 -16.95 37.97
CA LEU A 4 -2.26 -16.55 36.59
C LEU A 4 -1.12 -15.60 36.20
N ILE A 5 -0.27 -16.01 35.26
CA ILE A 5 0.72 -15.12 34.65
C ILE A 5 0.10 -14.59 33.36
N LEU A 6 -0.39 -13.34 33.39
CA LEU A 6 -0.65 -12.57 32.18
C LEU A 6 0.69 -12.04 31.69
N THR A 7 1.20 -12.59 30.59
CA THR A 7 2.23 -11.91 29.81
C THR A 7 1.53 -11.13 28.71
N CYS A 8 1.55 -9.80 28.79
CA CYS A 8 1.38 -8.98 27.60
C CYS A 8 2.59 -9.29 26.72
N ALA A 9 2.44 -10.18 25.75
CA ALA A 9 3.38 -10.24 24.65
C ALA A 9 3.44 -8.82 24.08
N ARG A 10 4.65 -8.26 24.05
CA ARG A 10 4.94 -6.97 23.45
C ARG A 10 4.34 -7.05 22.04
N SER A 11 3.21 -6.39 21.84
CA SER A 11 2.69 -6.15 20.50
C SER A 11 3.87 -5.52 19.77
N GLU A 12 4.49 -6.23 18.85
CA GLU A 12 5.30 -5.55 17.85
C GLU A 12 4.41 -4.41 17.32
N PRO A 13 4.92 -3.18 17.24
CA PRO A 13 4.14 -2.12 16.62
C PRO A 13 3.70 -2.67 15.25
N PRO A 14 2.43 -2.47 14.85
CA PRO A 14 1.95 -3.00 13.59
C PRO A 14 2.93 -2.55 12.51
N LYS A 15 3.59 -3.52 11.88
CA LYS A 15 4.50 -3.25 10.76
C LYS A 15 3.70 -2.45 9.75
N ALA A 16 4.13 -1.23 9.44
CA ALA A 16 3.36 -0.35 8.56
C ALA A 16 3.05 -1.09 7.25
N THR A 17 1.77 -1.19 6.90
CA THR A 17 1.31 -1.83 5.66
C THR A 17 0.60 -0.80 4.81
N ALA A 18 0.77 -0.88 3.48
CA ALA A 18 0.09 0.00 2.56
C ALA A 18 -1.44 -0.18 2.68
N ASN A 19 -2.17 0.93 2.72
CA ASN A 19 -3.63 0.91 2.72
C ASN A 19 -4.15 2.03 1.83
N HIS A 20 -5.16 1.71 1.01
CA HIS A 20 -5.75 2.66 0.06
C HIS A 20 -4.69 3.41 -0.78
N GLY A 21 -3.64 2.72 -1.21
CA GLY A 21 -2.60 3.30 -2.06
C GLY A 21 -1.62 4.23 -1.34
N SER A 22 -1.61 4.28 -0.01
CA SER A 22 -0.63 5.04 0.77
C SER A 22 0.03 4.17 1.85
N LEU A 23 1.28 4.50 2.18
CA LEU A 23 2.07 3.88 3.22
C LEU A 23 2.82 4.98 3.99
N ARG A 24 2.65 5.03 5.31
CA ARG A 24 3.36 5.98 6.18
C ARG A 24 4.48 5.27 6.92
N ILE A 25 5.71 5.76 6.74
CA ILE A 25 6.90 5.20 7.37
C ILE A 25 7.74 6.28 8.07
N GLU A 26 7.11 7.40 8.41
CA GLU A 26 7.71 8.55 9.11
C GLU A 26 8.36 8.17 10.46
N GLU A 27 7.83 7.15 11.14
CA GLU A 27 8.38 6.65 12.42
C GLU A 27 9.32 5.45 12.25
N SER A 28 9.61 5.05 11.00
CA SER A 28 10.43 3.87 10.74
C SER A 28 11.91 4.25 10.64
N ASP A 29 12.77 3.42 11.22
CA ASP A 29 14.22 3.58 11.10
C ASP A 29 14.69 3.19 9.69
N LEU A 30 14.82 4.19 8.81
CA LEU A 30 15.35 4.03 7.45
C LEU A 30 16.87 4.02 7.38
N ALA A 31 17.55 4.45 8.44
CA ALA A 31 19.01 4.43 8.51
C ALA A 31 19.54 3.05 8.95
N GLY A 32 18.69 2.22 9.57
CA GLY A 32 19.00 0.85 9.93
C GLY A 32 19.10 -0.10 8.71
N ASP A 33 19.77 -1.24 8.90
CA ASP A 33 20.00 -2.26 7.86
C ASP A 33 18.74 -3.04 7.43
N SER A 34 17.56 -2.73 7.96
CA SER A 34 16.34 -3.47 7.68
C SER A 34 15.48 -2.79 6.62
N ALA A 35 15.27 -3.49 5.49
CA ALA A 35 14.31 -3.07 4.47
C ALA A 35 12.88 -3.05 5.03
N ILE A 36 12.13 -1.99 4.71
CA ILE A 36 10.70 -1.90 5.04
C ILE A 36 9.89 -2.57 3.94
N PRO A 37 8.99 -3.52 4.28
CA PRO A 37 8.08 -4.08 3.30
C PRO A 37 7.08 -3.02 2.84
N LEU A 38 6.88 -2.95 1.54
CA LEU A 38 5.86 -2.08 0.93
C LEU A 38 4.52 -2.81 0.77
N ASP A 39 4.35 -3.97 1.41
CA ASP A 39 3.20 -4.84 1.24
C ASP A 39 1.90 -4.17 1.72
N GLY A 40 0.77 -4.54 1.09
CA GLY A 40 -0.55 -4.06 1.45
C GLY A 40 -1.43 -3.76 0.23
N ARG A 41 -2.39 -2.85 0.38
CA ARG A 41 -3.35 -2.48 -0.67
C ARG A 41 -2.85 -1.26 -1.45
N TRP A 42 -2.38 -1.51 -2.67
CA TRP A 42 -1.90 -0.49 -3.60
C TRP A 42 -3.04 -0.03 -4.49
N GLY A 43 -2.95 1.20 -5.01
CA GLY A 43 -3.85 1.67 -6.07
C GLY A 43 -3.68 0.82 -7.32
N PHE A 44 -4.79 0.53 -8.00
CA PHE A 44 -4.84 -0.35 -9.15
C PHE A 44 -5.68 0.26 -10.27
N HIS A 45 -5.09 0.32 -11.46
CA HIS A 45 -5.69 0.94 -12.64
C HIS A 45 -5.60 -0.03 -13.81
N TYR A 46 -6.74 -0.58 -14.22
CA TYR A 46 -6.81 -1.55 -15.31
C TYR A 46 -6.88 -0.86 -16.67
N ASN A 47 -6.10 -1.36 -17.63
CA ASN A 47 -5.99 -0.86 -19.01
C ASN A 47 -5.70 0.65 -19.10
N GLU A 48 -5.04 1.18 -18.09
CA GLU A 48 -4.68 2.58 -17.97
C GLU A 48 -3.18 2.67 -17.73
N PHE A 49 -2.51 3.51 -18.52
CA PHE A 49 -1.12 3.88 -18.28
C PHE A 49 -1.09 5.15 -17.45
N LEU A 50 -0.51 5.08 -16.25
CA LEU A 50 -0.31 6.25 -15.40
C LEU A 50 0.98 6.96 -15.77
N ASP A 51 0.86 8.10 -16.44
CA ASP A 51 2.01 8.94 -16.77
C ASP A 51 2.67 9.48 -15.48
N PRO A 52 3.98 9.31 -15.26
CA PRO A 52 4.66 9.85 -14.09
C PRO A 52 4.52 11.38 -13.91
N SER A 53 4.34 12.14 -15.00
CA SER A 53 4.22 13.60 -14.95
C SER A 53 2.94 14.09 -14.24
N GLY A 54 1.86 13.31 -14.29
CA GLY A 54 0.60 13.61 -13.60
C GLY A 54 0.55 13.15 -12.13
N TRP A 55 1.68 12.75 -11.55
CA TRP A 55 1.70 12.15 -10.22
C TRP A 55 1.25 13.10 -9.10
N ALA A 56 1.66 14.37 -9.16
CA ALA A 56 1.31 15.36 -8.14
C ALA A 56 -0.22 15.52 -7.97
N GLU A 57 -0.95 15.54 -9.09
CA GLU A 57 -2.41 15.67 -9.10
C GLU A 57 -3.13 14.42 -8.56
N ARG A 58 -2.51 13.24 -8.69
CA ARG A 58 -3.05 11.96 -8.19
C ARG A 58 -2.84 11.73 -6.70
N LEU A 59 -1.87 12.41 -6.09
CA LEU A 59 -1.60 12.31 -4.64
C LEU A 59 -2.63 13.06 -3.79
N GLU A 60 -3.24 14.12 -4.33
CA GLU A 60 -4.26 14.94 -3.66
C GLU A 60 -5.40 14.11 -3.01
N PRO A 61 -6.07 13.16 -3.71
CA PRO A 61 -7.11 12.34 -3.10
C PRO A 61 -6.60 11.34 -2.04
N ALA A 62 -5.32 10.95 -2.07
CA ALA A 62 -4.72 10.09 -1.06
C ALA A 62 -4.37 10.85 0.23
N GLN A 63 -4.16 12.17 0.16
CA GLN A 63 -3.88 13.04 1.31
C GLN A 63 -5.16 13.53 2.00
N GLN A 64 -6.29 13.65 1.28
CA GLN A 64 -7.53 14.26 1.79
C GLN A 64 -8.45 13.31 2.56
N LYS A 65 -8.25 11.98 2.45
CA LYS A 65 -9.19 10.98 3.00
C LYS A 65 -9.01 10.66 4.49
N ASP A 66 -8.13 11.38 5.19
CA ASP A 66 -7.79 11.11 6.59
C ASP A 66 -8.63 11.88 7.62
N ASP A 67 -9.40 12.90 7.22
CA ASP A 67 -10.07 13.81 8.18
C ASP A 67 -11.60 13.80 8.17
N THR A 68 -12.28 13.07 7.29
CA THR A 68 -13.76 12.97 7.36
C THR A 68 -14.26 11.60 6.92
N ALA A 69 -14.38 10.69 7.89
CA ALA A 69 -15.22 9.51 7.76
C ALA A 69 -16.71 9.95 7.68
N THR A 70 -17.23 10.21 6.48
CA THR A 70 -18.69 10.30 6.26
C THR A 70 -19.09 9.59 4.98
N ALA A 71 -19.82 8.48 5.18
CA ALA A 71 -20.84 7.85 4.34
C ALA A 71 -20.57 7.58 2.84
N ALA A 72 -20.38 6.30 2.55
CA ALA A 72 -20.99 5.52 1.46
C ALA A 72 -20.89 6.05 0.02
N GLU A 73 -19.76 5.75 -0.63
CA GLU A 73 -19.69 5.56 -2.09
C GLU A 73 -19.62 4.05 -2.36
N PRO A 74 -20.53 3.46 -3.16
CA PRO A 74 -20.41 2.08 -3.58
C PRO A 74 -19.25 1.96 -4.57
N ASP A 75 -18.51 0.85 -4.50
CA ASP A 75 -17.55 0.40 -5.53
C ASP A 75 -16.08 0.86 -5.46
N THR A 76 -15.52 1.00 -4.25
CA THR A 76 -14.08 1.33 -4.03
C THR A 76 -13.16 0.10 -3.86
N GLN A 77 -13.66 -1.13 -4.01
CA GLN A 77 -12.82 -2.34 -3.92
C GLN A 77 -12.01 -2.62 -5.19
N SER A 78 -12.51 -2.22 -6.37
CA SER A 78 -11.85 -2.40 -7.67
C SER A 78 -10.59 -1.54 -7.84
N GLN A 79 -10.54 -0.38 -7.17
CA GLN A 79 -9.45 0.60 -7.26
C GLN A 79 -8.18 0.22 -6.49
N PHE A 80 -8.20 -0.86 -5.70
CA PHE A 80 -7.04 -1.28 -4.93
C PHE A 80 -6.82 -2.79 -5.00
N ARG A 81 -5.56 -3.21 -4.99
CA ARG A 81 -5.14 -4.62 -5.02
C ARG A 81 -4.08 -4.91 -3.98
N THR A 82 -4.16 -6.12 -3.40
CA THR A 82 -3.19 -6.59 -2.42
C THR A 82 -1.88 -6.96 -3.14
N VAL A 83 -0.78 -6.40 -2.66
CA VAL A 83 0.60 -6.67 -3.09
C VAL A 83 1.38 -7.21 -1.88
N PRO A 84 2.12 -8.32 -2.00
CA PRO A 84 2.25 -9.16 -3.19
C PRO A 84 0.96 -9.92 -3.50
N GLY A 85 0.66 -10.09 -4.79
CA GLY A 85 -0.54 -10.77 -5.25
C GLY A 85 -0.60 -10.83 -6.77
N ALA A 86 -1.47 -11.69 -7.29
CA ALA A 86 -1.79 -11.74 -8.72
C ALA A 86 -3.19 -11.12 -8.94
N TRP A 87 -3.31 -10.15 -9.84
CA TRP A 87 -4.60 -9.52 -10.11
C TRP A 87 -5.62 -10.55 -10.64
N VAL A 88 -5.18 -11.51 -11.48
CA VAL A 88 -6.05 -12.53 -12.09
C VAL A 88 -6.68 -13.43 -11.04
N ARG A 89 -5.98 -13.68 -9.92
CA ARG A 89 -6.50 -14.47 -8.79
C ARG A 89 -7.24 -13.63 -7.75
N SER A 90 -7.17 -12.31 -7.86
CA SER A 90 -7.98 -11.40 -7.04
C SER A 90 -9.40 -11.20 -7.63
N ASN A 91 -9.69 -11.82 -8.79
CA ASN A 91 -11.01 -11.80 -9.46
C ASN A 91 -12.16 -12.39 -8.62
N ASP A 92 -11.88 -13.10 -7.52
CA ASP A 92 -12.95 -13.53 -6.60
C ASP A 92 -13.71 -12.31 -6.00
N LEU A 93 -13.10 -11.12 -6.02
CA LEU A 93 -13.73 -9.86 -5.59
C LEU A 93 -14.32 -9.04 -6.75
N ASP A 94 -13.95 -9.30 -8.00
CA ASP A 94 -14.40 -8.53 -9.16
C ASP A 94 -14.42 -9.41 -10.44
N PRO A 95 -15.55 -10.09 -10.73
CA PRO A 95 -15.66 -10.99 -11.88
C PRO A 95 -15.66 -10.27 -13.24
N ALA A 96 -15.58 -8.94 -13.27
CA ALA A 96 -15.67 -8.14 -14.50
C ALA A 96 -14.30 -7.87 -15.17
N LEU A 97 -13.17 -8.16 -14.51
CA LEU A 97 -11.85 -7.86 -15.07
C LEU A 97 -11.28 -9.05 -15.87
N PRO A 98 -10.82 -8.82 -17.11
CA PRO A 98 -10.18 -9.85 -17.93
C PRO A 98 -8.89 -10.40 -17.29
N ALA A 99 -8.55 -11.63 -17.66
CA ALA A 99 -7.30 -12.26 -17.23
C ALA A 99 -6.07 -11.70 -17.99
N ASP A 100 -6.32 -10.99 -19.08
CA ASP A 100 -5.36 -10.41 -20.02
C ASP A 100 -5.44 -8.89 -20.05
N GLY A 101 -4.31 -8.20 -20.16
CA GLY A 101 -4.27 -6.74 -20.26
C GLY A 101 -3.04 -6.10 -19.62
N ILE A 102 -3.04 -4.78 -19.59
CA ILE A 102 -2.02 -3.97 -18.90
C ILE A 102 -2.67 -3.37 -17.67
N ALA A 103 -1.94 -3.27 -16.56
CA ALA A 103 -2.38 -2.55 -15.39
C ALA A 103 -1.25 -1.70 -14.82
N SER A 104 -1.63 -0.54 -14.29
CA SER A 104 -0.74 0.33 -13.52
C SER A 104 -1.04 0.19 -12.03
N TYR A 105 0.02 0.21 -11.23
CA TYR A 105 -0.07 0.22 -9.77
C TYR A 105 0.49 1.53 -9.23
N ALA A 106 -0.12 2.03 -8.17
CA ALA A 106 0.27 3.29 -7.52
C ALA A 106 0.41 3.09 -6.00
N LEU A 107 1.50 3.61 -5.43
CA LEU A 107 1.73 3.68 -4.00
C LEU A 107 2.37 5.03 -3.63
N ALA A 108 1.75 5.77 -2.74
CA ALA A 108 2.32 6.94 -2.09
C ALA A 108 3.07 6.51 -0.81
N ILE A 109 4.34 6.90 -0.69
CA ILE A 109 5.16 6.59 0.49
C ILE A 109 5.42 7.91 1.22
N HIS A 110 4.98 8.02 2.46
CA HIS A 110 5.17 9.20 3.29
C HIS A 110 6.41 8.99 4.17
N LEU A 111 7.36 9.90 4.02
CA LEU A 111 8.65 9.94 4.68
C LEU A 111 8.69 11.15 5.62
N ASP A 112 9.38 11.02 6.75
CA ASP A 112 9.72 12.17 7.57
C ASP A 112 10.80 13.02 6.89
N GLU A 113 10.95 14.27 7.33
CA GLU A 113 11.86 15.25 6.72
C GLU A 113 13.33 14.78 6.78
N ALA A 114 13.72 14.08 7.84
CA ALA A 114 15.08 13.55 7.98
C ALA A 114 15.38 12.46 6.94
N SER A 115 14.41 11.59 6.63
CA SER A 115 14.58 10.54 5.64
C SER A 115 14.60 11.01 4.19
N GLN A 116 14.08 12.21 3.91
CA GLN A 116 14.11 12.79 2.55
C GLN A 116 15.53 13.08 2.06
N GLN A 117 16.52 13.11 2.96
CA GLN A 117 17.92 13.35 2.65
C GLN A 117 18.72 12.05 2.43
N LEU A 118 18.09 10.89 2.62
CA LEU A 118 18.73 9.58 2.47
C LEU A 118 18.67 9.10 1.02
N ASP A 119 19.68 8.33 0.61
CA ASP A 119 19.66 7.60 -0.65
C ASP A 119 18.75 6.37 -0.51
N LEU A 120 17.50 6.52 -0.93
CA LEU A 120 16.49 5.46 -0.86
C LEU A 120 16.44 4.67 -2.15
N SER A 121 16.26 3.36 -2.03
CA SER A 121 16.02 2.47 -3.18
C SER A 121 14.76 1.64 -2.96
N VAL A 122 13.97 1.49 -4.02
CA VAL A 122 12.80 0.61 -4.04
C VAL A 122 13.20 -0.69 -4.70
N ARG A 123 13.00 -1.81 -4.00
CA ARG A 123 13.24 -3.14 -4.53
C ARG A 123 11.92 -3.85 -4.79
N LEU A 124 11.66 -4.15 -6.07
CA LEU A 124 10.57 -5.03 -6.50
C LEU A 124 11.16 -6.40 -6.84
N PRO A 125 11.02 -7.42 -5.98
CA PRO A 125 11.72 -8.69 -6.15
C PRO A 125 11.25 -9.47 -7.38
N THR A 126 9.97 -9.35 -7.76
CA THR A 126 9.40 -10.02 -8.94
C THR A 126 8.23 -9.21 -9.47
N ILE A 127 8.17 -9.04 -10.79
CA ILE A 127 7.01 -8.52 -11.50
C ILE A 127 6.60 -9.61 -12.48
N GLY A 128 5.42 -10.20 -12.25
CA GLY A 128 4.90 -11.28 -13.09
C GLY A 128 4.23 -10.73 -14.35
N THR A 129 4.42 -11.41 -15.47
CA THR A 129 3.59 -11.25 -16.67
C THR A 129 2.72 -12.49 -16.81
N SER A 130 1.41 -12.30 -17.01
CA SER A 130 0.46 -13.38 -17.32
C SER A 130 0.22 -13.50 -18.81
#